data_AF-A0A4Y8L6D0-F1
#
_entry.id   AF-A0A4Y8L6D0-F1
#
_cell.length_a   1.000
_cell.length_b   1.000
_cell.length_c   1.000
_cell.angle_alpha   90.00
_cell.angle_beta   90.00
_cell.angle_gamma   90.00
#
_symmetry.space_group_name_H-M   'P 1'
#
loop_
_entity.id
_entity.type
_entity.pdbx_description
1 polymer ?
#
loop_
_entity_poly.entity_id
_entity_poly.type
_entity_poly.pdbx_seq_one_letter_code
_entity_poly.pdbx_strand_id
1 'polypeptide(L)'
;MKPVFEVQKGFDNPSEALNSSAYKIYRSRTRISSLKFYVGAAKDHIEKSNTIPVDFQKELSKFEGIVSIGRTKVTEKQNSYEFKNVHLYVSNCETLDGFSRICYVYGLRGERENCIMVKECARSRGDNYSAYYKILSSLLKKEEFLEENNEFVITKENISTFISLVNKISNNSQKKIYSQQFTDEIQKVNGSYFNTFYWDGGTNVKYSNGTSLKEYKDPTDNIDSYLEKIFNEIDNTSDAERLRVIGNKLVEFGRFAEMKANLMQKNNVKHKIEKFESFSEKHSETSGT
;
A
#
# COMPACT_ATOMS: atom_id res chain seq x y z
N MET A 1 19.42 10.96 -3.16
CA MET A 1 19.65 9.93 -4.21
C MET A 1 18.51 10.01 -5.22
N LYS A 2 18.75 9.79 -6.52
CA LYS A 2 17.69 9.86 -7.54
C LYS A 2 17.06 8.47 -7.76
N PRO A 3 15.72 8.33 -7.73
CA PRO A 3 15.07 7.06 -8.08
C PRO A 3 15.25 6.73 -9.56
N VAL A 4 15.33 5.44 -9.85
CA VAL A 4 15.24 4.89 -11.20
C VAL A 4 13.89 4.19 -11.34
N PHE A 5 13.12 4.58 -12.35
CA PHE A 5 11.82 3.99 -12.63
C PHE A 5 11.99 2.82 -13.60
N GLU A 6 11.72 1.62 -13.11
CA GLU A 6 12.01 0.35 -13.77
C GLU A 6 10.73 -0.42 -14.08
N VAL A 7 10.71 -1.03 -15.26
CA VAL A 7 9.47 -1.57 -15.82
C VAL A 7 9.31 -3.07 -15.58
N GLN A 8 10.42 -3.80 -15.42
CA GLN A 8 10.40 -5.25 -15.23
C GLN A 8 11.53 -5.77 -14.36
N LYS A 9 12.70 -5.13 -14.34
CA LYS A 9 13.86 -5.65 -13.61
C LYS A 9 14.04 -4.91 -12.29
N GLY A 10 13.42 -5.45 -11.25
CA GLY A 10 13.64 -5.02 -9.87
C GLY A 10 14.93 -5.61 -9.30
N PHE A 11 14.91 -5.88 -8.00
CA PHE A 11 15.91 -6.68 -7.29
C PHE A 11 15.46 -8.13 -7.22
N ASP A 12 16.41 -9.04 -7.01
CA ASP A 12 16.12 -10.48 -6.97
C ASP A 12 15.59 -10.91 -5.59
N ASN A 13 15.89 -10.14 -4.55
CA ASN A 13 15.43 -10.37 -3.18
C ASN A 13 15.20 -9.04 -2.43
N PRO A 14 14.41 -9.03 -1.34
CA PRO A 14 14.09 -7.80 -0.61
C PRO A 14 15.30 -7.19 0.12
N SER A 15 16.27 -8.00 0.56
CA SER A 15 17.47 -7.50 1.24
C SER A 15 18.37 -6.67 0.32
N GLU A 16 18.47 -7.05 -0.95
CA GLU A 16 19.16 -6.27 -1.97
C GLU A 16 18.46 -4.93 -2.20
N ALA A 17 17.12 -4.91 -2.24
CA ALA A 17 16.35 -3.68 -2.40
C ALA A 17 16.53 -2.70 -1.24
N LEU A 18 16.64 -3.21 0.00
CA LEU A 18 16.84 -2.40 1.21
C LEU A 18 18.26 -1.83 1.32
N ASN A 19 19.28 -2.61 0.95
CA ASN A 19 20.69 -2.23 1.09
C ASN A 19 21.27 -1.56 -0.17
N SER A 20 20.49 -1.46 -1.24
CA SER A 20 20.94 -0.88 -2.50
C SER A 20 21.25 0.62 -2.36
N SER A 21 22.31 1.06 -3.03
CA SER A 21 22.66 2.48 -3.18
C SER A 21 21.75 3.23 -4.18
N ALA A 22 20.86 2.52 -4.88
CA ALA A 22 19.89 3.06 -5.81
C ALA A 22 18.49 2.54 -5.51
N TYR A 23 17.49 3.42 -5.59
CA TYR A 23 16.08 3.05 -5.46
C TYR A 23 15.51 2.64 -6.82
N LYS A 24 14.95 1.44 -6.92
CA LYS A 24 14.20 0.97 -8.10
C LYS A 24 12.71 1.03 -7.82
N ILE A 25 11.99 1.88 -8.53
CA ILE A 25 10.53 2.03 -8.41
C ILE A 25 9.87 1.37 -9.60
N TYR A 26 8.87 0.52 -9.36
CA TYR A 26 8.12 -0.11 -10.44
C TYR A 26 7.36 0.93 -11.29
N ARG A 27 7.35 0.71 -12.60
CA ARG A 27 6.57 1.48 -13.58
C ARG A 27 5.91 0.55 -14.59
N SER A 28 4.61 0.62 -14.75
CA SER A 28 3.88 -0.19 -15.73
C SER A 28 4.27 0.15 -17.17
N ARG A 29 4.27 -0.86 -18.06
CA ARG A 29 4.37 -0.68 -19.52
C ARG A 29 3.13 -0.03 -20.12
N THR A 30 2.00 -0.19 -19.45
CA THR A 30 0.70 0.12 -20.04
C THR A 30 0.36 1.58 -19.80
N ARG A 31 0.44 2.37 -20.88
CA ARG A 31 0.05 3.78 -20.87
C ARG A 31 -1.46 3.92 -20.75
N ILE A 32 -1.90 4.92 -20.00
CA ILE A 32 -3.32 5.27 -19.86
C ILE A 32 -3.98 5.57 -21.20
N SER A 33 -3.24 6.16 -22.16
CA SER A 33 -3.71 6.42 -23.52
C SER A 33 -4.17 5.17 -24.28
N SER A 34 -3.74 3.97 -23.86
CA SER A 34 -4.13 2.69 -24.44
C SER A 34 -5.34 2.03 -23.73
N LEU A 35 -5.78 2.61 -22.60
CA LEU A 35 -6.79 2.05 -21.70
C LEU A 35 -8.09 2.86 -21.63
N LYS A 36 -8.34 3.72 -22.64
CA LYS A 36 -9.45 4.70 -22.70
C LYS A 36 -10.85 4.15 -22.48
N PHE A 37 -11.04 2.84 -22.51
CA PHE A 37 -12.34 2.22 -22.27
C PHE A 37 -12.75 2.27 -20.78
N TYR A 38 -11.78 2.20 -19.86
CA TYR A 38 -12.01 2.09 -18.40
C TYR A 38 -11.08 2.97 -17.56
N VAL A 39 -10.32 3.84 -18.23
CA VAL A 39 -9.37 4.78 -17.62
C VAL A 39 -9.46 6.11 -18.34
N GLY A 40 -9.57 7.18 -17.57
CA GLY A 40 -9.60 8.55 -18.12
C GLY A 40 -10.02 9.57 -17.07
N ALA A 41 -10.42 10.76 -17.52
CA ALA A 41 -10.94 11.78 -16.63
C ALA A 41 -12.18 11.27 -15.88
N ALA A 42 -12.32 11.66 -14.61
CA ALA A 42 -13.41 11.21 -13.75
C ALA A 42 -14.79 11.45 -14.38
N LYS A 43 -15.01 12.65 -14.91
CA LYS A 43 -16.24 13.08 -15.59
C LYS A 43 -16.71 12.16 -16.73
N ASP A 44 -15.79 11.47 -17.40
CA ASP A 44 -16.09 10.66 -18.59
C ASP A 44 -16.21 9.16 -18.26
N HIS A 45 -15.87 8.76 -17.03
CA HIS A 45 -15.67 7.35 -16.69
C HIS A 45 -16.42 6.91 -15.44
N ILE A 46 -16.57 7.75 -14.42
CA ILE A 46 -17.02 7.32 -13.10
C ILE A 46 -18.41 6.66 -13.12
N GLU A 47 -19.30 7.13 -14.00
CA GLU A 47 -20.65 6.59 -14.20
C GLU A 47 -20.68 5.11 -14.60
N LYS A 48 -19.59 4.60 -15.17
CA LYS A 48 -19.49 3.19 -15.56
C LYS A 48 -19.38 2.27 -14.34
N SER A 49 -18.98 2.76 -13.17
CA SER A 49 -18.80 1.93 -11.98
C SER A 49 -20.12 1.48 -11.39
N ASN A 50 -20.36 0.17 -11.34
CA ASN A 50 -21.56 -0.40 -10.73
C ASN A 50 -21.47 -0.56 -9.20
N THR A 51 -20.32 -0.24 -8.59
CA THR A 51 -20.15 -0.31 -7.13
C THR A 51 -20.23 1.05 -6.46
N ILE A 52 -20.15 2.15 -7.21
CA ILE A 52 -20.31 3.50 -6.66
C ILE A 52 -21.77 3.94 -6.85
N PRO A 53 -22.49 4.34 -5.79
CA PRO A 53 -23.87 4.81 -5.93
C PRO A 53 -23.96 6.07 -6.82
N VAL A 54 -25.06 6.21 -7.56
CA VAL A 54 -25.23 7.28 -8.58
C VAL A 54 -25.00 8.69 -8.04
N ASP A 55 -25.47 8.98 -6.82
CA ASP A 55 -25.26 10.30 -6.22
C ASP A 55 -23.79 10.58 -5.92
N PHE A 56 -23.03 9.56 -5.51
CA PHE A 56 -21.58 9.66 -5.31
C PHE A 56 -20.85 9.77 -6.64
N GLN A 57 -21.32 9.10 -7.71
CA GLN A 57 -20.74 9.24 -9.05
C GLN A 57 -20.79 10.69 -9.54
N LYS A 58 -21.91 11.40 -9.32
CA LYS A 58 -22.07 12.81 -9.69
C LYS A 58 -21.02 13.68 -9.01
N GLU A 59 -20.80 13.50 -7.72
CA GLU A 59 -19.80 14.29 -6.99
C GLU A 59 -18.37 13.88 -7.37
N LEU A 60 -18.08 12.58 -7.48
CA LEU A 60 -16.79 12.06 -7.95
C LEU A 60 -16.43 12.50 -9.38
N SER A 61 -17.43 12.80 -10.22
CA SER A 61 -17.20 13.32 -11.58
C SER A 61 -16.46 14.67 -11.58
N LYS A 62 -16.53 15.42 -10.48
CA LYS A 62 -15.83 16.70 -10.27
C LYS A 62 -14.35 16.54 -9.88
N PHE A 63 -13.85 15.32 -9.78
CA PHE A 63 -12.44 15.06 -9.54
C PHE A 63 -11.57 15.48 -10.73
N GLU A 64 -10.60 16.35 -10.43
CA GLU A 64 -9.52 16.96 -11.22
C GLU A 64 -8.56 15.98 -11.92
N GLY A 65 -8.63 14.68 -11.61
CA GLY A 65 -7.62 13.70 -11.96
C GLY A 65 -8.11 12.56 -12.85
N ILE A 66 -7.33 11.49 -12.86
CA ILE A 66 -7.61 10.30 -13.66
C ILE A 66 -8.22 9.22 -12.77
N VAL A 67 -9.26 8.56 -13.26
CA VAL A 67 -9.86 7.38 -12.64
C VAL A 67 -9.50 6.13 -13.43
N SER A 68 -9.28 5.02 -12.73
CA SER A 68 -9.27 3.67 -13.34
C SER A 68 -10.30 2.80 -12.66
N ILE A 69 -11.16 2.19 -13.46
CA ILE A 69 -12.25 1.35 -12.96
C ILE A 69 -11.86 -0.12 -13.07
N GLY A 70 -11.92 -0.82 -11.95
CA GLY A 70 -11.68 -2.26 -11.90
C GLY A 70 -12.66 -3.01 -12.80
N ARG A 71 -12.19 -4.04 -13.50
CA ARG A 71 -13.02 -4.82 -14.43
C ARG A 71 -13.02 -6.30 -14.08
N THR A 72 -14.17 -6.94 -14.18
CA THR A 72 -14.31 -8.40 -14.09
C THR A 72 -15.01 -8.88 -15.36
N LYS A 73 -14.41 -9.83 -16.07
CA LYS A 73 -15.04 -10.42 -17.26
C LYS A 73 -16.25 -11.24 -16.80
N VAL A 74 -17.43 -10.97 -17.36
CA VAL A 74 -18.70 -11.60 -16.94
C VAL A 74 -18.87 -12.96 -17.61
N THR A 75 -18.62 -13.03 -18.92
CA THR A 75 -18.60 -14.29 -19.68
C THR A 75 -17.46 -14.29 -20.69
N GLU A 76 -16.88 -15.48 -20.93
CA GLU A 76 -15.78 -15.61 -21.90
C GLU A 76 -16.21 -15.33 -23.34
N LYS A 77 -17.47 -15.64 -23.66
CA LYS A 77 -18.04 -15.64 -25.01
C LYS A 77 -18.41 -14.27 -25.56
N GLN A 78 -18.69 -13.27 -24.71
CA GLN A 78 -19.28 -12.00 -25.15
C GLN A 78 -18.38 -10.78 -24.94
N ASN A 79 -17.15 -10.94 -24.44
CA ASN A 79 -16.28 -9.81 -24.08
C ASN A 79 -16.99 -8.74 -23.22
N SER A 80 -17.95 -9.16 -22.39
CA SER A 80 -18.67 -8.28 -21.47
C SER A 80 -17.90 -8.16 -20.14
N TYR A 81 -17.86 -6.93 -19.61
CA TYR A 81 -17.15 -6.61 -18.38
C TYR A 81 -18.08 -5.93 -17.39
N GLU A 82 -17.99 -6.35 -16.13
CA GLU A 82 -18.50 -5.61 -14.99
C GLU A 82 -17.45 -4.63 -14.51
N PHE A 83 -17.87 -3.37 -14.38
CA PHE A 83 -17.05 -2.27 -13.90
C PHE A 83 -17.31 -2.03 -12.43
N LYS A 84 -16.28 -2.15 -11.60
CA LYS A 84 -16.36 -2.19 -10.15
C LYS A 84 -15.69 -0.96 -9.54
N ASN A 85 -14.89 -1.19 -8.52
CA ASN A 85 -14.25 -0.19 -7.68
C ASN A 85 -13.24 0.67 -8.43
N VAL A 86 -12.96 1.84 -7.89
CA VAL A 86 -12.29 2.93 -8.59
C VAL A 86 -10.95 3.25 -7.94
N HIS A 87 -9.96 3.55 -8.75
CA HIS A 87 -8.68 4.12 -8.31
C HIS A 87 -8.62 5.57 -8.74
N LEU A 88 -8.24 6.46 -7.83
CA LEU A 88 -8.00 7.86 -8.14
C LEU A 88 -6.49 8.07 -8.31
N TYR A 89 -6.11 8.73 -9.40
CA TYR A 89 -4.74 9.11 -9.72
C TYR A 89 -4.64 10.61 -9.95
N VAL A 90 -3.48 11.18 -9.66
CA VAL A 90 -3.17 12.56 -10.03
C VAL A 90 -3.28 12.75 -11.54
N SER A 91 -3.65 13.95 -11.97
CA SER A 91 -3.94 14.30 -13.37
C SER A 91 -2.77 14.12 -14.35
N ASN A 92 -1.53 14.22 -13.87
CA ASN A 92 -0.32 14.05 -14.68
C ASN A 92 0.19 12.60 -14.74
N CYS A 93 -0.62 11.62 -14.36
CA CYS A 93 -0.22 10.22 -14.45
C CYS A 93 -0.18 9.74 -15.92
N GLU A 94 0.87 9.00 -16.27
CA GLU A 94 1.02 8.41 -17.62
C GLU A 94 0.65 6.92 -17.64
N THR A 95 0.74 6.29 -16.48
CA THR A 95 0.67 4.84 -16.25
C THR A 95 -0.11 4.58 -14.96
N LEU A 96 -0.69 3.38 -14.83
CA LEU A 96 -1.49 2.97 -13.66
C LEU A 96 -0.62 2.47 -12.49
N ASP A 97 0.29 3.33 -12.05
CA ASP A 97 1.31 2.98 -11.06
C ASP A 97 0.98 3.53 -9.66
N GLY A 98 1.48 2.84 -8.64
CA GLY A 98 1.29 3.19 -7.23
C GLY A 98 1.84 4.58 -6.91
N PHE A 99 2.94 4.99 -7.55
CA PHE A 99 3.55 6.30 -7.33
C PHE A 99 2.68 7.49 -7.78
N SER A 100 1.69 7.25 -8.66
CA SER A 100 0.74 8.27 -9.13
C SER A 100 -0.65 8.13 -8.48
N ARG A 101 -0.88 7.09 -7.69
CA ARG A 101 -2.18 6.77 -7.12
C ARG A 101 -2.41 7.55 -5.83
N ILE A 102 -3.60 8.13 -5.72
CA ILE A 102 -4.10 8.81 -4.53
C ILE A 102 -4.71 7.80 -3.57
N CYS A 103 -5.76 7.10 -4.01
CA CYS A 103 -6.48 6.18 -3.17
C CYS A 103 -7.29 5.18 -3.99
N TYR A 104 -7.84 4.22 -3.29
CA TYR A 104 -8.83 3.28 -3.79
C TYR A 104 -10.19 3.60 -3.16
N VAL A 105 -11.23 3.59 -3.99
CA VAL A 105 -12.61 3.95 -3.64
C VAL A 105 -13.54 2.81 -3.99
N TYR A 106 -14.43 2.44 -3.08
CA TYR A 106 -15.43 1.41 -3.33
C TYR A 106 -16.70 1.68 -2.54
N GLY A 107 -17.86 1.39 -3.13
CA GLY A 107 -19.13 1.42 -2.39
C GLY A 107 -19.43 0.06 -1.79
N LEU A 108 -20.32 0.07 -0.81
CA LEU A 108 -20.87 -1.12 -0.16
C LEU A 108 -22.24 -1.41 -0.78
N ARG A 109 -22.54 -2.67 -1.10
CA ARG A 109 -23.86 -3.09 -1.59
C ARG A 109 -24.83 -3.23 -0.41
N GLY A 110 -26.11 -2.91 -0.58
CA GLY A 110 -27.16 -3.11 0.42
C GLY A 110 -27.34 -1.92 1.37
N GLU A 111 -27.59 -2.16 2.65
CA GLU A 111 -27.99 -1.12 3.64
C GLU A 111 -26.93 -0.02 3.91
N ARG A 112 -25.75 -0.11 3.32
CA ARG A 112 -24.67 0.89 3.38
C ARG A 112 -24.48 1.68 2.06
N GLU A 113 -25.51 1.73 1.21
CA GLU A 113 -25.53 2.53 -0.04
C GLU A 113 -25.40 4.05 0.17
N ASN A 114 -25.47 4.52 1.43
CA ASN A 114 -25.33 5.94 1.78
C ASN A 114 -23.88 6.40 2.00
N CYS A 115 -22.89 5.54 1.77
CA CYS A 115 -21.49 5.92 1.84
C CYS A 115 -20.62 5.20 0.80
N ILE A 116 -19.42 5.76 0.59
CA ILE A 116 -18.31 5.09 -0.07
C ILE A 116 -17.15 4.97 0.92
N MET A 117 -16.33 3.94 0.72
CA MET A 117 -15.14 3.68 1.51
C MET A 117 -13.90 4.08 0.73
N VAL A 118 -12.95 4.70 1.42
CA VAL A 118 -11.67 5.15 0.86
C VAL A 118 -10.53 4.50 1.64
N LYS A 119 -9.59 3.86 0.91
CA LYS A 119 -8.42 3.24 1.54
C LYS A 119 -7.17 3.28 0.68
N GLU A 120 -6.06 2.87 1.29
CA GLU A 120 -4.85 2.54 0.56
C GLU A 120 -5.08 1.33 -0.35
N CYS A 121 -4.45 1.35 -1.53
CA CYS A 121 -4.56 0.23 -2.43
C CYS A 121 -3.66 -0.93 -1.95
N ALA A 122 -4.23 -1.91 -1.26
CA ALA A 122 -3.58 -3.19 -1.00
C ALA A 122 -4.07 -4.23 -2.03
N ARG A 123 -3.26 -4.57 -3.04
CA ARG A 123 -3.58 -5.59 -4.05
C ARG A 123 -2.59 -6.75 -3.98
N SER A 124 -2.97 -7.86 -4.63
CA SER A 124 -2.11 -9.03 -4.82
C SER A 124 -1.38 -9.03 -6.17
N ARG A 125 -1.72 -8.08 -7.08
CA ARG A 125 -1.18 -7.97 -8.43
C ARG A 125 -0.92 -6.51 -8.80
N GLY A 126 0.26 -6.23 -9.33
CA GLY A 126 0.70 -4.88 -9.71
C GLY A 126 1.29 -4.10 -8.53
N ASP A 127 1.28 -2.77 -8.63
CA ASP A 127 1.69 -1.91 -7.51
C ASP A 127 0.66 -1.94 -6.38
N ASN A 128 1.16 -2.25 -5.19
CA ASN A 128 0.34 -2.54 -4.01
C ASN A 128 0.36 -1.42 -2.98
N TYR A 129 0.54 -0.17 -3.44
CA TYR A 129 0.49 1.01 -2.59
C TYR A 129 -0.07 2.22 -3.35
N SER A 130 -0.35 3.28 -2.60
CA SER A 130 -0.80 4.57 -3.14
C SER A 130 0.09 5.68 -2.56
N ALA A 131 1.05 6.19 -3.34
CA ALA A 131 2.07 7.09 -2.82
C ALA A 131 1.52 8.39 -2.21
N TYR A 132 0.35 8.86 -2.64
CA TYR A 132 -0.28 10.06 -2.07
C TYR A 132 -1.24 9.76 -0.91
N TYR A 133 -1.45 8.49 -0.55
CA TYR A 133 -2.46 8.12 0.45
C TYR A 133 -2.14 8.67 1.83
N LYS A 134 -0.86 8.74 2.23
CA LYS A 134 -0.47 9.34 3.53
C LYS A 134 -0.85 10.82 3.63
N ILE A 135 -0.72 11.57 2.53
CA ILE A 135 -1.19 12.97 2.48
C ILE A 135 -2.70 13.03 2.60
N LEU A 136 -3.41 12.21 1.82
CA LEU A 136 -4.88 12.15 1.87
C LEU A 136 -5.38 11.78 3.26
N SER A 137 -4.81 10.74 3.87
CA SER A 137 -5.17 10.26 5.20
C SER A 137 -4.99 11.36 6.25
N SER A 138 -3.87 12.08 6.25
CA SER A 138 -3.66 13.22 7.14
C SER A 138 -4.69 14.34 6.93
N LEU A 139 -5.05 14.63 5.68
CA LEU A 139 -6.07 15.63 5.38
C LEU A 139 -7.46 15.19 5.84
N LEU A 140 -7.83 13.93 5.62
CA LEU A 140 -9.12 13.38 6.06
C LEU A 140 -9.25 13.36 7.57
N LYS A 141 -8.18 12.98 8.30
CA LYS A 141 -8.16 13.04 9.77
C LYS A 141 -8.30 14.48 10.28
N LYS A 142 -7.65 15.45 9.61
CA LYS A 142 -7.77 16.86 9.96
C LYS A 142 -9.18 17.41 9.75
N GLU A 143 -9.87 16.96 8.71
CA GLU A 143 -11.27 17.29 8.44
C GLU A 143 -12.25 16.36 9.18
N GLU A 144 -11.77 15.62 10.20
CA GLU A 144 -12.56 14.78 11.11
C GLU A 144 -13.44 13.73 10.42
N PHE A 145 -12.97 13.19 9.28
CA PHE A 145 -13.65 12.06 8.63
C PHE A 145 -13.60 10.82 9.51
N LEU A 146 -14.71 10.08 9.53
CA LEU A 146 -14.82 8.81 10.24
C LEU A 146 -13.85 7.78 9.62
N GLU A 147 -13.02 7.17 10.48
CA GLU A 147 -12.09 6.11 10.12
C GLU A 147 -12.52 4.79 10.80
N GLU A 148 -12.77 3.76 10.01
CA GLU A 148 -13.12 2.41 10.45
C GLU A 148 -12.19 1.39 9.77
N ASN A 149 -11.55 0.50 10.55
CA ASN A 149 -10.70 -0.57 10.03
C ASN A 149 -9.60 -0.11 9.03
N ASN A 150 -8.98 1.05 9.30
CA ASN A 150 -7.98 1.71 8.44
C ASN A 150 -8.54 2.21 7.09
N GLU A 151 -9.84 2.48 7.03
CA GLU A 151 -10.53 3.02 5.86
C GLU A 151 -11.37 4.23 6.29
N PHE A 152 -11.52 5.20 5.39
CA PHE A 152 -12.36 6.37 5.64
C PHE A 152 -13.75 6.19 5.06
N VAL A 153 -14.76 6.54 5.85
CA VAL A 153 -16.16 6.56 5.45
C VAL A 153 -16.48 7.94 4.89
N ILE A 154 -16.89 7.99 3.63
CA ILE A 154 -17.33 9.21 2.95
C ILE A 154 -18.83 9.12 2.76
N THR A 155 -19.57 10.06 3.33
CA THR A 155 -21.03 10.16 3.25
C THR A 155 -21.44 11.22 2.23
N LYS A 156 -22.73 11.36 1.96
CA LYS A 156 -23.25 12.38 1.03
C LYS A 156 -22.97 13.80 1.54
N GLU A 157 -22.89 13.98 2.85
CA GLU A 157 -22.70 15.28 3.49
C GLU A 157 -21.25 15.77 3.35
N ASN A 158 -20.27 14.86 3.32
CA ASN A 158 -18.85 15.20 3.31
C ASN A 158 -18.11 14.87 1.99
N ILE A 159 -18.79 14.26 1.00
CA ILE A 159 -18.15 13.95 -0.29
C ILE A 159 -17.57 15.18 -0.99
N SER A 160 -18.25 16.33 -0.96
CA SER A 160 -17.74 17.58 -1.55
C SER A 160 -16.39 17.98 -0.95
N THR A 161 -16.23 17.83 0.36
CA THR A 161 -14.96 18.05 1.07
C THR A 161 -13.91 17.03 0.63
N PHE A 162 -14.26 15.75 0.55
CA PHE A 162 -13.36 14.71 0.03
C PHE A 162 -12.85 15.04 -1.38
N ILE A 163 -13.73 15.47 -2.30
CA ILE A 163 -13.36 15.87 -3.67
C ILE A 163 -12.40 17.06 -3.66
N SER A 164 -12.66 18.07 -2.82
CA SER A 164 -11.75 19.21 -2.62
C SER A 164 -10.34 18.75 -2.20
N LEU A 165 -10.25 17.80 -1.26
CA LEU A 165 -8.97 17.28 -0.78
C LEU A 165 -8.19 16.53 -1.86
N VAL A 166 -8.85 15.65 -2.63
CA VAL A 166 -8.16 14.91 -3.71
C VAL A 166 -7.80 15.83 -4.89
N ASN A 167 -8.60 16.86 -5.18
CA ASN A 167 -8.26 17.90 -6.15
C ASN A 167 -7.05 18.72 -5.71
N LYS A 168 -6.99 19.10 -4.43
CA LYS A 168 -5.82 19.76 -3.84
C LYS A 168 -4.55 18.94 -4.01
N ILE A 169 -4.61 17.62 -3.78
CA ILE A 169 -3.49 16.71 -4.01
C ILE A 169 -3.10 16.69 -5.50
N SER A 170 -4.06 16.50 -6.40
CA SER A 170 -3.81 16.48 -7.85
C SER A 170 -3.14 17.77 -8.34
N ASN A 171 -3.64 18.93 -7.90
CA ASN A 171 -3.13 20.24 -8.29
C ASN A 171 -1.75 20.53 -7.69
N ASN A 172 -1.49 20.13 -6.45
CA ASN A 172 -0.17 20.28 -5.83
C ASN A 172 0.88 19.34 -6.42
N SER A 173 0.47 18.15 -6.89
CA SER A 173 1.33 17.24 -7.67
C SER A 173 1.82 17.92 -8.96
N GLN A 174 0.92 18.54 -9.73
CA GLN A 174 1.29 19.27 -10.95
C GLN A 174 2.27 20.42 -10.67
N LYS A 175 2.08 21.12 -9.55
CA LYS A 175 2.96 22.20 -9.09
C LYS A 175 4.29 21.71 -8.48
N LYS A 176 4.50 20.38 -8.41
CA LYS A 176 5.70 19.75 -7.80
C LYS A 176 5.97 20.21 -6.37
N ILE A 177 4.91 20.43 -5.59
CA ILE A 177 5.00 20.85 -4.18
C ILE A 177 5.47 19.69 -3.29
N TYR A 178 5.17 18.45 -3.69
CA TYR A 178 5.48 17.27 -2.89
C TYR A 178 6.91 16.78 -3.08
N SER A 179 7.49 16.27 -1.99
CA SER A 179 8.79 15.60 -1.97
C SER A 179 8.61 14.10 -1.77
N GLN A 180 9.59 13.31 -2.22
CA GLN A 180 9.55 11.85 -2.10
C GLN A 180 10.19 11.43 -0.77
N GLN A 181 9.50 10.58 -0.01
CA GLN A 181 9.97 9.95 1.21
C GLN A 181 10.01 8.43 1.01
N PHE A 182 11.21 7.89 0.79
CA PHE A 182 11.40 6.45 0.64
C PHE A 182 11.15 5.74 1.98
N THR A 183 10.61 4.53 1.89
CA THR A 183 10.34 3.68 3.04
C THR A 183 11.15 2.39 2.97
N ASP A 184 11.16 1.66 4.07
CA ASP A 184 11.71 0.31 4.13
C ASP A 184 10.70 -0.74 3.61
N GLU A 185 9.55 -0.30 3.10
CA GLU A 185 8.56 -1.19 2.50
C GLU A 185 9.01 -1.56 1.07
N ILE A 186 9.14 -2.86 0.86
CA ILE A 186 9.48 -3.45 -0.43
C ILE A 186 8.26 -4.16 -1.00
N GLN A 187 7.89 -3.81 -2.23
CA GLN A 187 6.82 -4.50 -2.94
C GLN A 187 7.39 -5.53 -3.91
N LYS A 188 6.64 -6.63 -4.10
CA LYS A 188 6.97 -7.65 -5.09
C LYS A 188 6.03 -7.56 -6.28
N VAL A 189 6.58 -7.33 -7.46
CA VAL A 189 5.82 -7.23 -8.72
C VAL A 189 6.44 -8.16 -9.75
N ASN A 190 5.64 -9.07 -10.31
CA ASN A 190 6.06 -10.03 -11.35
C ASN A 190 7.34 -10.81 -11.02
N GLY A 191 7.53 -11.18 -9.75
CA GLY A 191 8.69 -11.96 -9.30
C GLY A 191 9.89 -11.14 -8.83
N SER A 192 9.95 -9.84 -9.14
CA SER A 192 11.02 -8.94 -8.70
C SER A 192 10.58 -8.02 -7.56
N TYR A 193 11.56 -7.51 -6.80
CA TYR A 193 11.35 -6.63 -5.66
C TYR A 193 11.66 -5.17 -6.01
N PHE A 194 10.84 -4.24 -5.56
CA PHE A 194 10.96 -2.80 -5.84
C PHE A 194 10.79 -1.99 -4.56
N ASN A 195 11.52 -0.88 -4.46
CA ASN A 195 11.31 0.07 -3.38
C ASN A 195 9.96 0.76 -3.53
N THR A 196 9.45 1.27 -2.42
CA THR A 196 8.28 2.14 -2.38
C THR A 196 8.67 3.50 -1.77
N PHE A 197 7.84 4.50 -2.02
CA PHE A 197 7.99 5.81 -1.42
C PHE A 197 6.62 6.46 -1.28
N TYR A 198 6.49 7.40 -0.36
CA TYR A 198 5.29 8.23 -0.26
C TYR A 198 5.62 9.67 -0.57
N TRP A 199 4.64 10.39 -1.10
CA TRP A 199 4.75 11.84 -1.26
C TRP A 199 4.51 12.52 0.08
N ASP A 200 5.26 13.59 0.34
CA ASP A 200 5.16 14.42 1.53
C ASP A 200 5.05 15.91 1.16
N GLY A 201 4.14 16.62 1.82
CA GLY A 201 3.77 18.01 1.55
C GLY A 201 4.57 19.07 2.27
N GLY A 202 5.62 18.71 3.01
CA GLY A 202 6.50 19.66 3.70
C GLY A 202 5.82 20.45 4.83
N THR A 203 4.54 20.17 5.13
CA THR A 203 4.00 20.45 6.45
C THR A 203 4.78 19.60 7.43
N ASN A 204 5.38 20.20 8.46
CA ASN A 204 5.94 19.55 9.64
C ASN A 204 4.89 18.74 10.44
N VAL A 205 3.92 18.12 9.79
CA VAL A 205 3.53 16.78 10.18
C VAL A 205 4.78 15.95 9.94
N LYS A 206 5.67 15.93 10.95
CA LYS A 206 6.28 14.66 11.31
C LYS A 206 5.06 13.76 11.41
N TYR A 207 4.81 12.99 10.34
CA TYR A 207 4.19 11.71 10.54
C TYR A 207 4.99 11.18 11.72
N SER A 208 4.30 10.85 12.81
CA SER A 208 4.79 9.80 13.65
C SER A 208 4.88 8.55 12.76
N ASN A 209 5.80 8.56 11.79
CA ASN A 209 6.72 7.47 11.64
C ASN A 209 7.06 7.13 13.08
N GLY A 210 6.56 5.98 13.52
CA GLY A 210 7.33 5.19 14.47
C GLY A 210 8.78 5.41 14.09
N THR A 211 9.51 5.95 15.06
CA THR A 211 10.90 6.38 15.01
C THR A 211 11.61 5.73 13.82
N SER A 212 12.08 6.53 12.85
CA SER A 212 12.84 5.98 11.72
C SER A 212 13.90 5.05 12.29
N LEU A 213 13.92 3.79 11.82
CA LEU A 213 14.83 2.73 12.29
C LEU A 213 16.31 3.01 11.99
N LYS A 214 16.68 4.24 11.62
CA LYS A 214 18.07 4.65 11.41
C LYS A 214 18.92 4.71 12.68
N GLU A 215 18.36 4.45 13.86
CA GLU A 215 19.16 4.32 15.10
C GLU A 215 19.01 2.99 15.84
N TYR A 216 18.24 2.03 15.34
CA TYR A 216 18.22 0.69 15.94
C TYR A 216 19.02 -0.26 15.06
N LYS A 217 20.29 -0.46 15.46
CA LYS A 217 21.02 -1.66 15.08
C LYS A 217 20.11 -2.85 15.36
N ASP A 218 19.91 -3.63 14.30
CA ASP A 218 19.34 -4.97 14.25
C ASP A 218 18.69 -5.48 15.56
N PRO A 219 17.35 -5.63 15.64
CA PRO A 219 16.64 -6.20 16.80
C PRO A 219 16.98 -7.67 17.09
N THR A 220 17.90 -8.26 16.34
CA THR A 220 18.33 -9.64 16.46
C THR A 220 19.18 -9.92 17.69
N ASP A 221 19.77 -8.90 18.33
CA ASP A 221 20.76 -9.15 19.39
C ASP A 221 20.18 -9.16 20.82
N ASN A 222 19.03 -8.54 21.11
CA ASN A 222 18.42 -8.68 22.45
C ASN A 222 16.93 -8.25 22.52
N ILE A 223 16.01 -9.19 22.28
CA ILE A 223 14.56 -8.99 22.40
C ILE A 223 14.16 -8.53 23.81
N ASP A 224 14.82 -9.06 24.84
CA ASP A 224 14.48 -8.76 26.23
C ASP A 224 14.80 -7.30 26.58
N SER A 225 15.92 -6.77 26.10
CA SER A 225 16.28 -5.36 26.27
C SER A 225 15.33 -4.39 25.54
N TYR A 226 14.74 -4.83 24.42
CA TYR A 226 13.73 -4.05 23.71
C TYR A 226 12.40 -4.03 24.46
N LEU A 227 11.96 -5.17 25.00
CA LEU A 227 10.74 -5.28 25.79
C LEU A 227 10.87 -4.51 27.12
N GLU A 228 12.00 -4.59 27.81
CA GLU A 228 12.26 -3.82 29.03
C GLU A 228 12.14 -2.31 28.82
N LYS A 229 12.60 -1.79 27.67
CA LYS A 229 12.46 -0.35 27.35
C LYS A 229 11.01 0.04 27.08
N ILE A 230 10.23 -0.83 26.43
CA ILE A 230 8.80 -0.59 26.20
C ILE A 230 8.03 -0.61 27.53
N PHE A 231 8.28 -1.59 28.40
CA PHE A 231 7.62 -1.67 29.69
C PHE A 231 7.98 -0.47 30.59
N ASN A 232 9.24 -0.07 30.62
CA ASN A 232 9.65 1.16 31.31
C ASN A 232 8.96 2.42 30.75
N GLU A 233 8.71 2.51 29.43
CA GLU A 233 7.99 3.67 28.87
C GLU A 233 6.50 3.65 29.22
N ILE A 234 5.86 2.47 29.28
CA ILE A 234 4.47 2.30 29.72
C ILE A 234 4.31 2.73 31.18
N ASP A 235 5.20 2.27 32.05
CA ASP A 235 5.13 2.54 33.49
C ASP A 235 5.34 4.02 33.82
N ASN A 236 6.03 4.77 32.94
CA ASN A 236 6.37 6.17 33.14
C ASN A 236 5.53 7.16 32.30
N THR A 237 4.55 6.69 31.53
CA THR A 237 3.71 7.57 30.71
C THR A 237 2.23 7.50 31.12
N SER A 238 1.64 8.67 31.38
CA SER A 238 0.20 8.83 31.60
C SER A 238 -0.55 9.37 30.38
N ASP A 239 0.16 9.61 29.27
CA ASP A 239 -0.40 10.06 27.99
C ASP A 239 -1.08 8.90 27.26
N ALA A 240 -2.42 8.97 27.14
CA ALA A 240 -3.25 7.96 26.51
C ALA A 240 -2.94 7.73 25.02
N GLU A 241 -2.58 8.78 24.28
CA GLU A 241 -2.22 8.64 22.86
C GLU A 241 -0.86 7.98 22.72
N ARG A 242 0.06 8.27 23.65
CA ARG A 242 1.36 7.61 23.70
C ARG A 242 1.24 6.12 24.06
N LEU A 243 0.38 5.78 25.02
CA LEU A 243 0.04 4.38 25.34
C LEU A 243 -0.59 3.66 24.15
N ARG A 244 -1.47 4.32 23.39
CA ARG A 244 -2.07 3.75 22.16
C ARG A 244 -1.02 3.45 21.09
N VAL A 245 -0.06 4.36 20.89
CA VAL A 245 1.06 4.15 19.98
C VAL A 245 1.94 2.98 20.43
N ILE A 246 2.21 2.86 21.74
CA ILE A 246 2.95 1.71 22.30
C ILE A 246 2.18 0.40 22.08
N GLY A 247 0.87 0.40 22.28
CA GLY A 247 0.01 -0.76 22.02
C GLY A 247 0.09 -1.24 20.56
N ASN A 248 0.04 -0.31 19.61
CA ASN A 248 0.18 -0.65 18.18
C ASN A 248 1.57 -1.25 17.87
N LYS A 249 2.63 -0.72 18.47
CA LYS A 249 4.00 -1.26 18.33
C LYS A 249 4.12 -2.68 18.88
N LEU A 250 3.46 -3.00 20.00
CA LEU A 250 3.45 -4.34 20.58
C LEU A 250 2.71 -5.34 19.67
N VAL A 251 1.64 -4.91 19.00
CA VAL A 251 0.93 -5.74 18.00
C VAL A 251 1.81 -6.05 16.79
N GLU A 252 2.53 -5.05 16.27
CA GLU A 252 3.48 -5.24 15.17
C GLU A 252 4.64 -6.16 15.58
N PHE A 253 5.18 -5.98 16.79
CA PHE A 253 6.20 -6.85 17.35
C PHE A 253 5.70 -8.30 17.50
N GLY A 254 4.47 -8.49 17.98
CA GLY A 254 3.84 -9.81 18.06
C GLY A 254 3.76 -10.50 16.70
N ARG A 255 3.34 -9.78 15.66
CA ARG A 255 3.32 -10.30 14.27
C ARG A 255 4.72 -10.65 13.76
N PHE A 256 5.73 -9.84 14.09
CA PHE A 256 7.12 -10.13 13.73
C PHE A 256 7.67 -11.35 14.46
N ALA A 257 7.41 -11.48 15.76
CA ALA A 257 7.80 -12.64 16.57
C ALA A 257 7.14 -13.92 16.07
N GLU A 258 5.85 -13.87 15.72
CA GLU A 258 5.11 -14.97 15.12
C GLU A 258 5.66 -15.35 13.74
N MET A 259 5.97 -14.35 12.89
CA MET A 259 6.62 -14.60 11.60
C MET A 259 8.00 -15.25 11.78
N LYS A 260 8.81 -14.79 12.75
CA LYS A 260 10.12 -15.37 13.06
C LYS A 260 10.02 -16.79 13.61
N ALA A 261 9.06 -17.06 14.50
CA ALA A 261 8.77 -18.41 15.00
C ALA A 261 8.36 -19.36 13.87
N ASN A 262 7.51 -18.89 12.95
CA ASN A 262 7.09 -19.63 11.76
C ASN A 262 8.25 -19.87 10.78
N LEU A 263 9.15 -18.91 10.62
CA LEU A 263 10.38 -19.06 9.81
C LEU A 263 11.36 -20.03 10.45
N MET A 264 11.54 -20.00 11.78
CA MET A 264 12.39 -20.96 12.49
C MET A 264 11.81 -22.38 12.45
N GLN A 265 10.49 -22.56 12.57
CA GLN A 265 9.84 -23.85 12.37
C GLN A 265 10.02 -24.37 10.93
N LYS A 266 9.83 -23.50 9.93
CA LYS A 266 10.07 -23.85 8.52
C LYS A 266 11.53 -24.23 8.24
N ASN A 267 12.48 -23.52 8.83
CA ASN A 267 13.90 -23.84 8.70
C ASN A 267 14.25 -25.17 9.39
N ASN A 268 13.65 -25.47 10.54
CA ASN A 268 13.80 -26.78 11.20
C ASN A 268 13.21 -27.94 10.37
N VAL A 269 12.07 -27.71 9.70
CA VAL A 269 11.47 -28.70 8.79
C VAL A 269 12.33 -28.87 7.53
N LYS A 270 12.80 -27.78 6.93
CA LYS A 270 13.69 -27.79 5.76
C LYS A 270 15.01 -28.51 6.06
N HIS A 271 15.62 -28.25 7.22
CA HIS A 271 16.87 -28.89 7.62
C HIS A 271 16.68 -30.38 7.92
N LYS A 272 15.51 -30.79 8.43
CA LYS A 272 15.14 -32.21 8.55
C LYS A 272 14.94 -32.89 7.20
N ILE A 273 14.37 -32.20 6.22
CA ILE A 273 14.20 -32.69 4.84
C ILE A 273 15.56 -32.84 4.14
N GLU A 274 16.41 -31.81 4.18
CA GLU A 274 17.76 -31.85 3.59
C GLU A 274 18.61 -32.96 4.23
N LYS A 275 18.48 -33.18 5.55
CA LYS A 275 19.16 -34.27 6.24
C LYS A 275 18.61 -35.65 5.84
N PHE A 276 17.33 -35.76 5.52
CA PHE A 276 16.71 -36.99 5.02
C PHE A 276 17.13 -37.30 3.57
N GLU A 277 17.15 -36.29 2.71
CA GLU A 277 17.60 -36.42 1.31
C GLU A 277 19.08 -36.82 1.22
N SER A 278 19.95 -36.18 2.01
CA SER A 278 21.39 -36.55 2.07
C SER A 278 21.65 -37.95 2.65
N PHE A 279 20.71 -38.49 3.45
CA PHE A 279 20.77 -39.85 3.96
C PHE A 279 20.33 -40.87 2.90
N SER A 280 19.32 -40.54 2.10
CA SER A 280 18.87 -41.36 0.98
C SER A 280 19.91 -41.49 -0.14
N GLU A 281 20.59 -40.40 -0.50
CA GLU A 281 21.63 -40.40 -1.55
C GLU A 281 22.84 -41.27 -1.17
N LYS A 282 23.28 -41.21 0.10
CA LYS A 282 24.39 -42.04 0.60
C LYS A 282 24.10 -43.53 0.63
N HIS A 283 22.83 -43.92 0.68
CA HIS A 283 22.43 -45.33 0.73
C HIS A 283 22.03 -45.91 -0.63
N SER A 284 21.75 -45.07 -1.64
CA SER A 284 21.61 -45.52 -3.03
C SER A 284 22.96 -45.92 -3.67
N GLU A 285 24.08 -45.32 -3.23
CA GLU A 285 25.42 -45.64 -3.76
C GLU A 285 26.01 -46.93 -3.19
N THR A 286 25.56 -47.39 -2.02
CA THR A 286 26.03 -48.63 -1.39
C THR A 286 25.30 -49.91 -1.82
N SER A 287 24.22 -49.79 -2.59
CA SER A 287 23.42 -50.93 -3.09
C SER A 287 23.60 -51.21 -4.60
N GLY A 288 24.58 -50.56 -5.23
CA GLY A 288 24.89 -50.66 -6.67
C GLY A 288 26.23 -51.32 -7.00
N THR A 289 26.79 -52.12 -6.10
CA THR A 289 27.97 -52.97 -6.34
C THR A 289 27.70 -54.40 -5.91
#